data_AF-A0A445CE35-F1
#
_entry.id   AF-A0A445CE35-F1
#
_cell.length_a   1.000
_cell.length_b   1.000
_cell.length_c   1.000
_cell.angle_alpha   90.00
_cell.angle_beta   90.00
_cell.angle_gamma   90.00
#
_symmetry.space_group_name_H-M   'P 1'
#
loop_
_entity.id
_entity.type
_entity.pdbx_description
1 polymer ?
#
loop_
_entity_poly.entity_id
_entity_poly.type
_entity_poly.pdbx_seq_one_letter_code
_entity_poly.pdbx_strand_id
1 'polypeptide(L)'
;MNNNNNNNDDDDDDDDDDDDDDDDEFIGVEVGVFCIRYSSLGRRSHLVIWNPFIQMPRVLDDLLQRSSCEDSFTYSFAHFPNSVHYAILHVLTDEPESTTYTLSMYTSFTRNWHVRISCPSYVQRLDPSYVAASGVVYWLADREDGDQPYIVSFSLMTLTFGQIYVPPEAMSRCGCLLVKDGCLCLASNNHIFYSYNSVIWQVNDTDEGVNWSQLFTYNRIGTL
;
A
#
# COMPACT_ATOMS: atom_id res chain seq x y z
N MET A 1 -32.76 40.56 43.71
CA MET A 1 -32.39 41.93 43.28
C MET A 1 -30.89 42.09 43.51
N ASN A 2 -30.21 42.57 42.47
CA ASN A 2 -28.78 42.87 42.29
C ASN A 2 -27.82 41.67 42.23
N ASN A 3 -27.40 41.25 41.03
CA ASN A 3 -26.37 41.83 40.14
C ASN A 3 -24.98 41.87 40.78
N ASN A 4 -24.08 41.05 40.24
CA ASN A 4 -22.73 41.49 39.92
C ASN A 4 -22.29 40.84 38.61
N ASN A 5 -22.13 41.70 37.61
CA ASN A 5 -21.41 41.47 36.37
C ASN A 5 -19.97 41.05 36.70
N ASN A 6 -19.42 40.13 35.92
CA ASN A 6 -18.04 40.24 35.46
C ASN A 6 -18.06 39.90 33.96
N ASN A 7 -17.96 40.95 33.15
CA ASN A 7 -17.41 40.84 31.81
C ASN A 7 -15.95 40.43 31.97
N ASN A 8 -15.53 39.37 31.30
CA ASN A 8 -14.22 39.34 30.68
C ASN A 8 -14.51 39.01 29.21
N ASP A 9 -14.38 40.06 28.40
CA ASP A 9 -14.08 39.96 26.99
C ASP A 9 -12.65 39.43 26.92
N ASP A 10 -12.48 38.18 26.50
CA ASP A 10 -11.22 37.70 25.92
C ASP A 10 -11.58 37.35 24.47
N ASP A 11 -11.44 38.37 23.63
CA ASP A 11 -11.15 38.21 22.20
C ASP A 11 -9.81 37.48 22.11
N ASP A 12 -9.83 36.17 21.86
CA ASP A 12 -8.69 35.50 21.26
C ASP A 12 -9.02 35.29 19.79
N ASP A 13 -8.38 36.16 19.01
CA ASP A 13 -8.34 36.20 17.56
C ASP A 13 -8.02 34.83 16.95
N ASP A 14 -8.69 34.58 15.83
CA ASP A 14 -8.24 33.85 14.65
C ASP A 14 -6.84 33.23 14.74
N ASP A 15 -6.81 31.90 14.70
CA ASP A 15 -5.94 31.14 13.80
C ASP A 15 -6.73 29.86 13.46
N ASP A 16 -7.82 30.02 12.70
CA ASP A 16 -8.27 28.95 11.80
C ASP A 16 -7.16 28.81 10.75
N ASP A 17 -6.07 28.14 11.14
CA ASP A 17 -5.17 27.46 10.22
C ASP A 17 -6.01 26.35 9.57
N ASP A 18 -6.91 26.75 8.67
CA ASP A 18 -7.33 25.96 7.53
C ASP A 18 -6.07 25.77 6.68
N ASP A 19 -5.11 24.99 7.20
CA ASP A 19 -4.17 24.23 6.40
C ASP A 19 -5.06 23.32 5.55
N ASP A 20 -5.53 23.87 4.42
CA ASP A 20 -6.01 23.13 3.28
C ASP A 20 -4.82 22.28 2.79
N ASP A 21 -4.55 21.19 3.52
CA ASP A 21 -3.45 20.26 3.29
C ASP A 21 -3.69 19.59 1.92
N ASP A 22 -3.03 20.14 0.91
CA ASP A 22 -2.88 19.48 -0.38
C ASP A 22 -1.97 18.26 -0.18
N ASP A 23 -2.57 17.08 -0.06
CA ASP A 23 -1.85 15.81 0.08
C ASP A 23 -1.59 15.16 -1.28
N ASP A 24 -0.30 15.06 -1.63
CA ASP A 24 0.19 14.28 -2.78
C ASP A 24 0.76 12.93 -2.33
N GLU A 25 0.18 11.84 -2.83
CA GLU A 25 0.61 10.47 -2.58
C GLU A 25 1.07 9.81 -3.88
N PHE A 26 2.34 9.42 -3.93
CA PHE A 26 2.85 8.59 -5.02
C PHE A 26 2.42 7.13 -4.83
N ILE A 27 1.48 6.67 -5.64
CA ILE A 27 1.01 5.28 -5.58
C ILE A 27 2.06 4.35 -6.17
N GLY A 28 2.53 4.63 -7.40
CA GLY A 28 3.54 3.78 -8.01
C GLY A 28 3.86 4.07 -9.45
N VAL A 29 4.87 3.35 -9.95
CA VAL A 29 5.33 3.42 -11.33
C VAL A 29 5.49 2.02 -11.89
N GLU A 30 4.87 1.78 -13.05
CA GLU A 30 5.00 0.51 -13.76
C GLU A 30 5.13 0.77 -15.25
N VAL A 31 6.10 0.11 -15.91
CA VAL A 31 6.38 0.25 -17.34
C VAL A 31 6.52 1.74 -17.78
N GLY A 32 7.06 2.58 -16.88
CA GLY A 32 7.25 4.02 -17.12
C GLY A 32 5.97 4.88 -17.06
N VAL A 33 4.84 4.31 -16.62
CA VAL A 33 3.60 5.03 -16.33
C VAL A 33 3.48 5.25 -14.82
N PHE A 34 3.19 6.47 -14.43
CA PHE A 34 3.06 6.92 -13.04
C PHE A 34 1.59 6.96 -12.65
N CYS A 35 1.31 6.54 -11.42
CA CYS A 35 0.02 6.70 -10.75
C CYS A 35 0.25 7.53 -9.48
N ILE A 36 -0.42 8.68 -9.41
CA ILE A 36 -0.33 9.63 -8.30
C ILE A 36 -1.75 9.89 -7.81
N ARG A 37 -1.93 9.95 -6.51
CA ARG A 37 -3.15 10.45 -5.89
C ARG A 37 -2.87 11.87 -5.40
N TYR A 38 -3.73 12.80 -5.80
CA TYR A 38 -3.68 14.18 -5.36
C TYR A 38 -4.98 14.49 -4.65
N SER A 39 -4.90 15.02 -3.44
CA SER A 39 -6.02 15.55 -2.68
C SER A 39 -5.88 17.06 -2.56
N SER A 40 -6.95 17.80 -2.84
CA SER A 40 -6.99 19.24 -2.63
C SER A 40 -8.15 19.63 -1.74
N LEU A 41 -7.92 20.61 -0.85
CA LEU A 41 -8.96 21.25 -0.02
C LEU A 41 -9.76 20.24 0.83
N GLY A 42 -9.08 19.24 1.40
CA GLY A 42 -9.61 18.26 2.36
C GLY A 42 -10.78 17.36 1.91
N ARG A 43 -11.30 17.50 0.68
CA ARG A 43 -12.55 16.82 0.25
C ARG A 43 -12.57 16.30 -1.17
N ARG A 44 -11.61 16.66 -2.02
CA ARG A 44 -11.55 16.19 -3.41
C ARG A 44 -10.20 15.57 -3.68
N SER A 45 -10.19 14.25 -3.73
CA SER A 45 -9.05 13.49 -4.22
C SER A 45 -9.27 12.98 -5.64
N HIS A 46 -8.19 12.91 -6.40
CA HIS A 46 -8.15 12.48 -7.78
C HIS A 46 -6.95 11.56 -8.00
N LEU A 47 -7.10 10.61 -8.92
CA LEU A 47 -6.00 9.78 -9.38
C LEU A 47 -5.50 10.30 -10.72
N VAL A 48 -4.22 10.63 -10.79
CA VAL A 48 -3.53 11.09 -11.99
C VAL A 48 -2.68 9.96 -12.54
N ILE A 49 -3.01 9.52 -13.75
CA ILE A 49 -2.20 8.59 -14.52
C ILE A 49 -1.40 9.38 -15.55
N TRP A 50 -0.07 9.29 -15.46
CA TRP A 50 0.82 10.06 -16.31
C TRP A 50 1.84 9.17 -17.00
N ASN A 51 1.87 9.26 -18.33
CA ASN A 51 2.94 8.68 -19.14
C ASN A 51 3.81 9.83 -19.68
N PRO A 52 5.07 9.97 -19.23
CA PRO A 52 5.94 11.06 -19.66
C PRO A 52 6.21 11.09 -21.17
N PHE A 53 6.12 9.94 -21.86
CA PHE A 53 6.31 9.87 -23.30
C PHE A 53 5.14 10.45 -24.10
N ILE A 54 3.92 10.33 -23.58
CA ILE A 54 2.70 10.80 -24.26
C ILE A 54 2.35 12.24 -23.82
N GLN A 55 2.86 12.68 -22.65
CA GLN A 55 2.68 14.03 -22.09
C GLN A 55 1.21 14.43 -21.86
N MET A 56 0.28 13.50 -21.93
CA MET A 56 -1.14 13.74 -21.64
C MET A 56 -1.54 12.98 -20.38
N PRO A 57 -1.67 13.66 -19.22
CA PRO A 57 -2.16 13.03 -18.01
C PRO A 57 -3.64 12.65 -18.17
N ARG A 58 -4.04 11.59 -17.49
CA ARG A 58 -5.44 11.19 -17.33
C ARG A 58 -5.82 11.37 -15.88
N VAL A 59 -6.89 12.11 -15.63
CA VAL A 59 -7.45 12.31 -14.30
C VAL A 59 -8.66 11.40 -14.12
N LEU A 60 -8.71 10.69 -13.00
CA LEU A 60 -9.80 9.80 -12.60
C LEU A 60 -10.34 10.28 -11.25
N ASP A 61 -11.63 10.03 -11.01
CA ASP A 61 -12.21 10.22 -9.69
C ASP A 61 -11.67 9.17 -8.71
N ASP A 62 -11.25 9.62 -7.54
CA ASP A 62 -10.85 8.76 -6.43
C ASP A 62 -12.11 8.16 -5.76
N LEU A 63 -12.07 6.87 -5.45
CA LEU A 63 -13.12 6.20 -4.69
C LEU A 63 -13.24 6.73 -3.26
N LEU A 64 -12.15 7.25 -2.67
CA LEU A 64 -12.12 7.79 -1.32
C LEU A 64 -12.97 9.05 -1.15
N GLN A 65 -13.35 9.75 -2.22
CA GLN A 65 -14.37 10.82 -2.13
C GLN A 65 -15.71 10.33 -1.55
N ARG A 66 -15.92 9.01 -1.47
CA ARG A 66 -17.17 8.39 -1.00
C ARG A 66 -17.06 7.67 0.34
N SER A 67 -15.87 7.56 0.93
CA SER A 67 -15.66 6.83 2.18
C SER A 67 -15.23 7.78 3.29
N SER A 68 -16.03 7.86 4.35
CA SER A 68 -15.68 8.55 5.60
C SER A 68 -14.80 7.69 6.53
N CYS A 69 -14.16 6.65 5.98
CA CYS A 69 -13.41 5.67 6.77
C CYS A 69 -11.93 6.08 6.75
N GLU A 70 -11.42 6.48 7.91
CA GLU A 70 -10.01 6.85 8.12
C GLU A 70 -9.11 5.61 8.27
N ASP A 71 -9.68 4.41 8.33
CA ASP A 71 -8.96 3.19 8.67
C ASP A 71 -8.48 2.41 7.42
N SER A 72 -7.16 2.41 7.24
CA SER A 72 -6.35 1.48 6.44
C SER A 72 -6.83 1.18 5.01
N PHE A 73 -6.59 2.14 4.11
CA PHE A 73 -6.63 1.90 2.66
C PHE A 73 -5.22 1.70 2.09
N THR A 74 -5.09 0.85 1.08
CA THR A 74 -3.87 0.80 0.26
C THR A 74 -4.22 0.82 -1.23
N TYR A 75 -3.60 1.76 -1.94
CA TYR A 75 -3.61 1.81 -3.38
C TYR A 75 -2.47 0.99 -3.95
N SER A 76 -2.71 0.35 -5.10
CA SER A 76 -1.64 -0.28 -5.86
C SER A 76 -1.84 -0.15 -7.35
N PHE A 77 -0.73 -0.09 -8.08
CA PHE A 77 -0.71 0.10 -9.52
C PHE A 77 0.09 -1.01 -10.19
N ALA A 78 -0.51 -1.68 -11.18
CA ALA A 78 0.09 -2.82 -11.85
C ALA A 78 -0.31 -2.91 -13.33
N HIS A 79 0.59 -3.45 -14.16
CA HIS A 79 0.31 -3.74 -15.56
C HIS A 79 -0.15 -5.18 -15.77
N PHE A 80 -1.07 -5.36 -16.70
CA PHE A 80 -1.41 -6.68 -17.20
C PHE A 80 -0.20 -7.26 -17.95
N PRO A 81 0.14 -8.55 -17.75
CA PRO A 81 1.26 -9.18 -18.43
C PRO A 81 1.13 -9.06 -19.95
N ASN A 82 2.22 -8.70 -20.62
CA ASN A 82 2.29 -8.61 -22.08
C ASN A 82 1.25 -7.64 -22.69
N SER A 83 0.84 -6.61 -21.95
CA SER A 83 -0.20 -5.67 -22.35
C SER A 83 0.18 -4.24 -22.03
N VAL A 84 -0.38 -3.29 -22.77
CA VAL A 84 -0.32 -1.85 -22.46
C VAL A 84 -1.36 -1.44 -21.42
N HIS A 85 -2.22 -2.37 -21.02
CA HIS A 85 -3.26 -2.14 -20.05
C HIS A 85 -2.70 -2.23 -18.64
N TYR A 86 -3.13 -1.30 -17.80
CA TYR A 86 -2.89 -1.28 -16.38
C TYR A 86 -4.20 -1.42 -15.58
N ALA A 87 -4.03 -1.73 -14.31
CA ALA A 87 -5.04 -1.72 -13.27
C ALA A 87 -4.59 -0.85 -12.09
N ILE A 88 -5.57 -0.20 -11.45
CA ILE A 88 -5.41 0.45 -10.15
C ILE A 88 -6.25 -0.37 -9.18
N LEU A 89 -5.63 -0.86 -8.12
CA LEU A 89 -6.24 -1.64 -7.07
C LEU A 89 -6.39 -0.75 -5.86
N HIS A 90 -7.50 -0.93 -5.15
CA HIS A 90 -7.77 -0.23 -3.91
C HIS A 90 -8.38 -1.23 -2.94
N VAL A 91 -7.63 -1.57 -1.89
CA VAL A 91 -8.12 -2.40 -0.79
C VAL A 91 -8.61 -1.47 0.30
N LEU A 92 -9.89 -1.60 0.67
CA LEU A 92 -10.57 -0.71 1.60
C LEU A 92 -11.49 -1.50 2.55
N THR A 93 -11.76 -0.95 3.72
CA THR A 93 -12.80 -1.46 4.62
C THR A 93 -14.15 -0.89 4.19
N ASP A 94 -15.20 -1.72 4.19
CA ASP A 94 -16.53 -1.24 3.82
C ASP A 94 -17.17 -0.39 4.94
N GLU A 95 -16.79 -0.61 6.20
CA GLU A 95 -17.25 0.13 7.38
C GLU A 95 -16.11 0.27 8.42
N PRO A 96 -16.06 1.35 9.22
CA PRO A 96 -14.99 1.60 10.20
C PRO A 96 -14.79 0.46 11.22
N GLU A 97 -15.87 -0.26 11.57
CA GLU A 97 -15.82 -1.38 12.51
C GLU A 97 -15.72 -2.75 11.80
N SER A 98 -15.63 -2.76 10.48
CA SER A 98 -15.59 -4.01 9.71
C SER A 98 -14.19 -4.61 9.69
N THR A 99 -14.14 -5.92 9.94
CA THR A 99 -12.92 -6.72 9.74
C THR A 99 -12.79 -7.25 8.31
N THR A 100 -13.78 -6.98 7.46
CA THR A 100 -13.80 -7.45 6.07
C THR A 100 -13.33 -6.36 5.13
N TYR A 101 -12.33 -6.70 4.33
CA TYR A 101 -11.81 -5.82 3.29
C TYR A 101 -12.47 -6.16 1.95
N THR A 102 -12.64 -5.13 1.13
CA THR A 102 -13.06 -5.25 -0.26
C THR A 102 -11.96 -4.69 -1.16
N LEU A 103 -11.59 -5.44 -2.19
CA LEU A 103 -10.74 -4.96 -3.27
C LEU A 103 -11.62 -4.38 -4.37
N SER A 104 -11.47 -3.09 -4.63
CA SER A 104 -11.98 -2.45 -5.84
C SER A 104 -10.86 -2.30 -6.86
N MET A 105 -11.16 -2.52 -8.14
CA MET A 105 -10.17 -2.40 -9.20
C MET A 105 -10.71 -1.62 -10.40
N TYR A 106 -9.94 -0.60 -10.79
CA TYR A 106 -10.07 0.12 -12.05
C TYR A 106 -9.22 -0.59 -13.10
N THR A 107 -9.73 -0.70 -14.32
CA THR A 107 -8.91 -1.14 -15.46
C THR A 107 -8.89 -0.10 -16.57
N SER A 108 -7.73 0.07 -17.20
CA SER A 108 -7.54 1.02 -18.30
C SER A 108 -8.36 0.69 -19.56
N PHE A 109 -8.76 -0.57 -19.76
CA PHE A 109 -9.54 -0.99 -20.92
C PHE A 109 -11.05 -0.79 -20.73
N THR A 110 -11.60 -1.05 -19.54
CA THR A 110 -13.01 -0.72 -19.24
C THR A 110 -13.21 0.75 -18.85
N ARG A 111 -12.15 1.39 -18.34
CA ARG A 111 -12.13 2.77 -17.85
C ARG A 111 -13.12 3.02 -16.71
N ASN A 112 -13.31 2.06 -15.83
CA ASN A 112 -14.21 2.15 -14.69
C ASN A 112 -13.81 1.21 -13.55
N TRP A 113 -14.38 1.47 -12.37
CA TRP A 113 -14.28 0.67 -11.15
C TRP A 113 -15.35 -0.42 -11.09
N HIS A 114 -15.37 -1.36 -12.03
CA HIS A 114 -16.41 -2.40 -12.07
C HIS A 114 -16.06 -3.67 -11.31
N VAL A 115 -14.79 -3.91 -11.02
CA VAL A 115 -14.40 -5.10 -10.27
C VAL A 115 -14.43 -4.78 -8.78
N ARG A 116 -15.22 -5.56 -8.04
CA ARG A 116 -15.27 -5.58 -6.58
C ARG A 116 -15.19 -7.03 -6.13
N ILE A 117 -14.21 -7.33 -5.27
CA ILE A 117 -13.92 -8.67 -4.80
C ILE A 117 -13.84 -8.60 -3.28
N SER A 118 -14.66 -9.39 -2.58
CA SER A 118 -14.52 -9.57 -1.14
C SER A 118 -13.20 -10.26 -0.85
N CYS A 119 -12.36 -9.62 -0.03
CA CYS A 119 -11.07 -10.18 0.31
C CYS A 119 -11.23 -11.39 1.24
N PRO A 120 -10.38 -12.43 1.10
CA PRO A 120 -10.31 -13.51 2.07
C PRO A 120 -10.01 -13.00 3.48
N SER A 121 -10.39 -13.76 4.51
CA SER A 121 -10.20 -13.37 5.91
C SER A 121 -8.74 -13.15 6.31
N TYR A 122 -7.78 -13.69 5.57
CA TYR A 122 -6.35 -13.44 5.81
C TYR A 122 -5.84 -12.14 5.19
N VAL A 123 -6.65 -11.38 4.44
CA VAL A 123 -6.22 -10.10 3.87
C VAL A 123 -6.61 -9.00 4.85
N GLN A 124 -5.68 -8.69 5.75
CA GLN A 124 -5.86 -7.68 6.79
C GLN A 124 -4.51 -7.02 7.08
N ARG A 125 -4.51 -5.77 7.58
CA ARG A 125 -3.31 -5.05 8.02
C ARG A 125 -2.18 -5.09 6.98
N LEU A 126 -2.54 -4.77 5.74
CA LEU A 126 -1.60 -4.70 4.64
C LEU A 126 -0.69 -3.48 4.85
N ASP A 127 0.61 -3.66 4.65
CA ASP A 127 1.55 -2.55 4.51
C ASP A 127 1.08 -1.68 3.34
N PRO A 128 1.02 -0.34 3.49
CA PRO A 128 0.70 0.56 2.39
C PRO A 128 1.65 0.39 1.19
N SER A 129 2.90 -0.02 1.47
CA SER A 129 3.90 -0.33 0.46
C SER A 129 3.59 -1.66 -0.22
N TYR A 130 3.71 -1.66 -1.54
CA TYR A 130 3.53 -2.85 -2.35
C TYR A 130 4.62 -2.97 -3.40
N VAL A 131 4.70 -4.14 -4.02
CA VAL A 131 5.42 -4.32 -5.29
C VAL A 131 4.55 -5.05 -6.29
N ALA A 132 4.73 -4.74 -7.57
CA ALA A 132 4.07 -5.46 -8.65
C ALA A 132 5.12 -6.16 -9.52
N ALA A 133 4.85 -7.42 -9.88
CA ALA A 133 5.68 -8.17 -10.82
C ALA A 133 4.80 -9.08 -11.65
N SER A 134 4.99 -9.06 -12.97
CA SER A 134 4.33 -9.99 -13.89
C SER A 134 2.81 -10.09 -13.71
N GLY A 135 2.15 -8.94 -13.45
CA GLY A 135 0.69 -8.88 -13.27
C GLY A 135 0.19 -9.39 -11.92
N VAL A 136 1.08 -9.55 -10.94
CA VAL A 136 0.74 -9.88 -9.56
C VAL A 136 1.17 -8.73 -8.67
N VAL A 137 0.28 -8.31 -7.77
CA VAL A 137 0.57 -7.31 -6.74
C VAL A 137 0.83 -8.03 -5.43
N TYR A 138 1.86 -7.59 -4.70
CA TYR A 138 2.29 -8.17 -3.44
C TYR A 138 2.35 -7.10 -2.35
N TRP A 139 1.72 -7.41 -1.22
CA TRP A 139 1.78 -6.60 0.00
C TRP A 139 2.40 -7.43 1.12
N LEU A 140 3.20 -6.78 1.95
CA LEU A 140 3.52 -7.37 3.25
C LEU A 140 2.29 -7.23 4.14
N ALA A 141 1.97 -8.24 4.91
CA ALA A 141 0.86 -8.23 5.85
C ALA A 141 1.36 -8.71 7.21
N ASP A 142 0.93 -8.00 8.25
CA ASP A 142 1.22 -8.37 9.63
C ASP A 142 -0.03 -8.98 10.29
N ARG A 143 0.18 -9.85 11.26
CA ARG A 143 -0.88 -10.37 12.14
C ARG A 143 -0.79 -9.67 13.49
N GLU A 144 -1.80 -9.83 14.35
CA GLU A 144 -1.79 -9.23 15.71
C GLU A 144 -0.48 -9.52 16.46
N ASP A 145 -0.16 -8.63 17.42
CA ASP A 145 1.12 -8.56 18.15
C ASP A 145 1.78 -9.94 18.36
N GLY A 146 2.88 -10.18 17.63
CA GLY A 146 3.75 -11.35 17.82
C GLY A 146 3.56 -12.50 16.80
N ASP A 147 2.61 -12.40 15.88
CA ASP A 147 2.45 -13.39 14.83
C ASP A 147 3.45 -13.20 13.66
N GLN A 148 3.60 -14.26 12.87
CA GLN A 148 4.54 -14.30 11.74
C GLN A 148 4.00 -13.46 10.56
N PRO A 149 4.81 -12.53 10.00
CA PRO A 149 4.40 -11.78 8.82
C PRO A 149 4.27 -12.71 7.61
N TYR A 150 3.41 -12.34 6.69
CA TYR A 150 3.17 -13.06 5.45
C TYR A 150 3.00 -12.08 4.31
N ILE A 151 3.10 -12.58 3.09
CA ILE A 151 2.90 -11.78 1.88
C ILE A 151 1.53 -12.14 1.33
N VAL A 152 0.69 -11.13 1.12
CA VAL A 152 -0.55 -11.25 0.37
C VAL A 152 -0.24 -10.96 -1.08
N SER A 153 -0.69 -11.83 -1.98
CA SER A 153 -0.58 -11.63 -3.43
C SER A 153 -1.95 -11.53 -4.08
N PHE A 154 -2.10 -10.70 -5.10
CA PHE A 154 -3.29 -10.67 -5.94
C PHE A 154 -2.91 -10.74 -7.42
N SER A 155 -3.44 -11.74 -8.13
CA SER A 155 -3.19 -11.94 -9.57
C SER A 155 -4.24 -11.21 -10.40
N LEU A 156 -3.80 -10.30 -11.28
CA LEU A 156 -4.67 -9.62 -12.24
C LEU A 156 -5.28 -10.57 -13.28
N MET A 157 -4.59 -11.67 -13.58
CA MET A 157 -4.99 -12.61 -14.62
C MET A 157 -6.09 -13.56 -14.16
N THR A 158 -6.00 -14.01 -12.90
CA THR A 158 -6.96 -14.97 -12.33
C THR A 158 -7.97 -14.31 -11.40
N LEU A 159 -7.74 -13.06 -11.00
CA LEU A 159 -8.54 -12.32 -10.02
C LEU A 159 -8.64 -13.05 -8.67
N THR A 160 -7.54 -13.70 -8.27
CA THR A 160 -7.47 -14.49 -7.04
C THR A 160 -6.40 -13.95 -6.11
N PHE A 161 -6.70 -14.01 -4.82
CA PHE A 161 -5.73 -13.81 -3.77
C PHE A 161 -4.90 -15.07 -3.50
N GLY A 162 -3.67 -14.87 -3.07
CA GLY A 162 -2.77 -15.88 -2.57
C GLY A 162 -2.08 -15.40 -1.30
N GLN A 163 -1.51 -16.35 -0.57
CA GLN A 163 -0.81 -16.11 0.68
C GLN A 163 0.53 -16.84 0.65
N ILE A 164 1.62 -16.13 0.96
CA ILE A 164 2.97 -16.68 1.03
C ILE A 164 3.51 -16.45 2.44
N TYR A 165 3.82 -17.53 3.14
CA TYR A 165 4.41 -17.43 4.48
C TYR A 165 5.89 -17.04 4.40
N VAL A 166 6.29 -16.04 5.19
CA VAL A 166 7.69 -15.65 5.32
C VAL A 166 8.37 -16.65 6.27
N PRO A 167 9.44 -17.34 5.88
CA PRO A 167 10.06 -18.36 6.73
C PRO A 167 10.69 -17.73 7.98
N PRO A 168 10.81 -18.48 9.09
CA PRO A 168 11.37 -17.97 10.35
C PRO A 168 12.73 -17.29 10.20
N GLU A 169 13.57 -17.78 9.32
CA GLU A 169 14.91 -17.26 9.04
C GLU A 169 14.89 -15.90 8.34
N ALA A 170 13.83 -15.63 7.59
CA ALA A 170 13.61 -14.35 6.90
C ALA A 170 12.75 -13.38 7.73
N MET A 171 12.25 -13.80 8.89
CA MET A 171 11.54 -12.92 9.79
C MET A 171 12.45 -11.78 10.22
N SER A 172 11.88 -10.57 10.21
CA SER A 172 12.59 -9.38 10.64
C SER A 172 11.66 -8.42 11.35
N ARG A 173 12.27 -7.55 12.17
CA ARG A 173 11.55 -6.43 12.78
C ARG A 173 11.12 -5.40 11.73
N CYS A 174 11.88 -5.28 10.65
CA CYS A 174 11.60 -4.39 9.54
C CYS A 174 11.89 -5.13 8.24
N GLY A 175 10.86 -5.26 7.39
CA GLY A 175 10.98 -5.86 6.07
C GLY A 175 10.41 -4.94 5.00
N CYS A 176 10.95 -5.00 3.79
CA CYS A 176 10.31 -4.38 2.63
C CYS A 176 10.37 -5.32 1.42
N LEU A 177 9.34 -5.27 0.60
CA LEU A 177 9.29 -6.01 -0.65
C LEU A 177 10.03 -5.26 -1.75
N LEU A 178 10.64 -6.01 -2.66
CA LEU A 178 11.30 -5.49 -3.85
C LEU A 178 11.19 -6.50 -4.99
N VAL A 179 11.39 -6.03 -6.22
CA VAL A 179 11.40 -6.88 -7.41
C VAL A 179 12.78 -6.81 -8.05
N LYS A 180 13.39 -7.97 -8.27
CA LYS A 180 14.69 -8.11 -8.93
C LYS A 180 14.53 -9.07 -10.09
N ASP A 181 14.81 -8.61 -11.31
CA ASP A 181 14.73 -9.41 -12.53
C ASP A 181 13.36 -10.11 -12.71
N GLY A 182 12.28 -9.45 -12.26
CA GLY A 182 10.92 -10.00 -12.29
C GLY A 182 10.60 -10.99 -11.15
N CYS A 183 11.56 -11.29 -10.28
CA CYS A 183 11.36 -12.14 -9.10
C CYS A 183 11.03 -11.30 -7.87
N LEU A 184 10.05 -11.77 -7.08
CA LEU A 184 9.70 -11.20 -5.79
C LEU A 184 10.83 -11.44 -4.79
N CYS A 185 11.19 -10.39 -4.05
CA CYS A 185 12.21 -10.43 -3.02
C CYS A 185 11.72 -9.73 -1.75
N LEU A 186 12.28 -10.15 -0.61
CA LEU A 186 12.10 -9.53 0.70
C LEU A 186 13.47 -9.08 1.21
N ALA A 187 13.64 -7.78 1.44
CA ALA A 187 14.75 -7.29 2.25
C ALA A 187 14.33 -7.32 3.72
N SER A 188 15.02 -8.12 4.53
CA SER A 188 14.74 -8.32 5.95
C SER A 188 15.88 -7.77 6.80
N ASN A 189 15.57 -6.90 7.76
CA ASN A 189 16.56 -6.28 8.65
C ASN A 189 16.37 -6.73 10.10
N ASN A 190 17.38 -7.44 10.60
CA ASN A 190 17.47 -7.87 11.99
C ASN A 190 18.47 -7.00 12.74
N HIS A 191 17.91 -6.15 13.60
CA HIS A 191 18.65 -5.30 14.53
C HIS A 191 18.62 -5.92 15.91
N ILE A 192 19.80 -6.31 16.39
CA ILE A 192 20.05 -6.55 17.82
C ILE A 192 20.99 -5.42 18.29
N PHE A 193 20.97 -5.07 19.58
CA PHE A 193 21.73 -3.96 20.17
C PHE A 193 23.20 -3.82 19.68
N TYR A 194 23.86 -4.92 19.29
CA TYR A 194 25.27 -4.93 18.87
C TYR A 194 25.50 -5.45 17.45
N SER A 195 24.46 -5.84 16.72
CA SER A 195 24.61 -6.40 15.37
C SER A 195 23.47 -5.98 14.45
N TYR A 196 23.87 -5.54 13.27
CA TYR A 196 22.99 -5.26 12.14
C TYR A 196 23.16 -6.37 11.12
N ASN A 197 22.07 -7.08 10.83
CA ASN A 197 22.03 -8.11 9.82
C ASN A 197 20.94 -7.73 8.81
N SER A 198 21.33 -7.48 7.57
CA SER A 198 20.41 -7.30 6.44
C SER A 198 20.55 -8.46 5.49
N VAL A 199 19.42 -9.05 5.13
CA VAL A 199 19.37 -10.17 4.20
C VAL A 199 18.38 -9.84 3.10
N ILE A 200 18.73 -10.15 1.85
CA ILE A 200 17.78 -10.15 0.75
C ILE A 200 17.44 -11.59 0.43
N TRP A 201 16.16 -11.92 0.53
CA TRP A 201 15.61 -13.21 0.18
C TRP A 201 14.85 -13.09 -1.13
N GLN A 202 14.98 -14.10 -1.99
CA GLN A 202 14.16 -14.26 -3.19
C GLN A 202 13.11 -15.33 -2.95
N VAL A 203 11.88 -15.03 -3.34
CA VAL A 203 10.76 -15.97 -3.37
C VAL A 203 10.76 -16.68 -4.73
N ASN A 204 10.82 -17.99 -4.69
CA ASN A 204 10.75 -18.86 -5.86
C ASN A 204 9.43 -19.61 -5.79
N ASP A 205 8.48 -19.22 -6.63
CA ASP A 205 7.21 -19.92 -6.78
C ASP A 205 7.37 -20.98 -7.87
N THR A 206 7.31 -22.26 -7.49
CA THR A 206 7.45 -23.40 -8.41
C THR A 206 6.24 -24.32 -8.30
N ASP A 207 6.11 -25.29 -9.21
CA ASP A 207 5.04 -26.30 -9.15
C ASP A 207 5.08 -27.13 -7.86
N GLU A 208 6.22 -27.18 -7.16
CA GLU A 208 6.40 -27.86 -5.88
C GLU A 208 6.02 -26.98 -4.67
N GLY A 209 5.68 -25.72 -4.92
CA GLY A 209 5.32 -24.73 -3.93
C GLY A 209 6.33 -23.58 -3.83
N VAL A 210 6.17 -22.77 -2.79
CA VAL A 210 7.00 -21.58 -2.58
C VAL A 210 8.26 -21.94 -1.79
N ASN A 211 9.42 -21.61 -2.36
CA ASN A 211 10.74 -21.77 -1.74
C ASN A 211 11.47 -20.43 -1.63
N TRP A 212 12.35 -20.30 -0.64
CA TRP A 212 13.07 -19.07 -0.33
C TRP A 212 14.58 -19.28 -0.47
N SER A 213 15.25 -18.38 -1.18
CA SER A 213 16.70 -18.42 -1.36
C SER A 213 17.34 -17.11 -0.95
N GLN A 214 18.40 -17.18 -0.14
CA GLN A 214 19.17 -16.01 0.24
C GLN A 214 20.03 -15.52 -0.93
N LEU A 215 19.85 -14.27 -1.34
CA LEU A 215 20.64 -13.63 -2.42
C LEU A 215 21.83 -12.84 -1.89
N PHE A 216 21.65 -12.18 -0.75
CA PHE A 216 22.63 -11.26 -0.21
C PHE A 216 22.54 -11.22 1.31
N THR A 217 23.68 -11.04 1.97
CA THR A 217 23.73 -10.77 3.41
C THR A 217 24.79 -9.73 3.70
N TYR A 218 24.41 -8.76 4.51
CA TYR A 218 25.31 -7.80 5.13
C TYR A 218 25.27 -7.96 6.64
N ASN A 219 26.44 -8.09 7.25
CA ASN A 219 26.61 -8.20 8.69
C ASN A 219 27.52 -7.07 9.16
N ARG A 220 27.05 -6.27 10.11
CA ARG A 220 27.88 -5.29 10.81
C ARG A 220 27.77 -5.52 12.31
N ILE A 221 28.92 -5.62 12.97
CA ILE A 221 29.01 -5.59 14.42
C ILE A 221 29.28 -4.14 14.81
N GLY A 222 28.44 -3.59 15.69
CA GLY A 222 28.70 -2.28 16.29
C GLY A 222 29.86 -2.40 17.26
N THR A 223 30.97 -1.73 17.00
CA THR A 223 32.02 -1.55 18.02
C THR A 223 31.61 -0.41 18.95
N LEU A 224 31.54 -0.71 20.25
CA LEU A 224 31.40 0.28 21.34
C LEU A 224 32.57 1.27 21.32
#